data_AF-A0A3C0EWV5-F1
#
_entry.id   AF-A0A3C0EWV5-F1
#
_cell.length_a   1.000
_cell.length_b   1.000
_cell.length_c   1.000
_cell.angle_alpha   90.00
_cell.angle_beta   90.00
_cell.angle_gamma   90.00
#
_symmetry.space_group_name_H-M   'P 1'
#
loop_
_entity.id
_entity.type
_entity.pdbx_description
1 polymer ?
#
loop_
_entity_poly.entity_id
_entity_poly.type
_entity_poly.pdbx_seq_one_letter_code
_entity_poly.pdbx_strand_id
1 'polypeptide(L)'
;EEKETARGPFSQYLHSFLRMTKTQLAHEVPETGASRSLAEQDQQALLDFAFERYFNTRALFGTPQSCISMITSLQKIGVDEIACLLDFGLDKETVLNGLDYLHQLKTQFARPGMKQQGVY
;
A
#
# COMPACT_ATOMS: atom_id res chain seq x y z
N GLU A 1 15.46 4.72 -6.38
CA GLU A 1 14.69 4.97 -7.63
C GLU A 1 13.21 4.68 -7.39
N GLU A 2 12.93 3.52 -6.81
CA GLU A 2 11.63 2.98 -6.41
C GLU A 2 10.78 3.94 -5.57
N LYS A 3 11.43 4.68 -4.64
CA LYS A 3 10.74 5.67 -3.79
C LYS A 3 10.12 6.79 -4.60
N GLU A 4 10.87 7.37 -5.54
CA GLU A 4 10.38 8.47 -6.36
C GLU A 4 9.31 7.99 -7.35
N THR A 5 9.47 6.79 -7.91
CA THR A 5 8.46 6.15 -8.77
C THR A 5 7.11 5.97 -8.05
N ALA A 6 7.12 5.56 -6.78
CA ALA A 6 5.90 5.37 -6.01
C ALA A 6 5.32 6.66 -5.42
N ARG A 7 6.14 7.70 -5.19
CA ARG A 7 5.78 8.91 -4.43
C ARG A 7 4.56 9.63 -4.96
N GLY A 8 4.57 9.97 -6.25
CA GLY A 8 3.47 10.68 -6.88
C GLY A 8 2.17 9.85 -6.90
N PRO A 9 2.17 8.69 -7.57
CA PRO A 9 0.98 7.84 -7.70
C PRO A 9 0.37 7.46 -6.34
N PHE A 10 1.18 7.00 -5.40
CA PHE A 10 0.67 6.56 -4.11
C PHE A 10 0.11 7.72 -3.27
N SER A 11 0.73 8.91 -3.32
CA SER A 11 0.19 10.10 -2.65
C SER A 11 -1.17 10.51 -3.23
N GLN A 12 -1.33 10.41 -4.55
CA GLN A 12 -2.59 10.71 -5.22
C GLN A 12 -3.68 9.66 -4.91
N TYR A 13 -3.29 8.39 -4.79
CA TYR A 13 -4.17 7.34 -4.28
C TYR A 13 -4.63 7.62 -2.84
N LEU A 14 -3.70 7.92 -1.92
CA LEU A 14 -4.01 8.26 -0.53
C LEU A 14 -4.95 9.47 -0.44
N HIS A 15 -4.69 10.51 -1.22
CA HIS A 15 -5.55 11.68 -1.29
C HIS A 15 -6.98 11.32 -1.73
N SER A 16 -7.11 10.50 -2.78
CA SER A 16 -8.41 10.05 -3.29
C SER A 16 -9.17 9.20 -2.27
N PHE A 17 -8.46 8.28 -1.60
CA PHE A 17 -9.00 7.46 -0.52
C PHE A 17 -9.50 8.30 0.67
N LEU A 18 -8.73 9.29 1.10
CA LEU A 18 -9.11 10.20 2.19
C LEU A 18 -10.35 11.02 1.82
N ARG A 19 -10.41 11.53 0.58
CA ARG A 19 -11.59 12.26 0.09
C ARG A 19 -12.84 11.38 0.10
N MET A 20 -12.73 10.15 -0.39
CA MET A 20 -13.85 9.21 -0.41
C MET A 20 -14.33 8.87 1.01
N THR A 21 -13.40 8.60 1.92
CA THR A 21 -13.71 8.29 3.32
C THR A 21 -14.40 9.46 4.02
N LYS A 22 -13.93 10.70 3.79
CA LYS A 22 -14.57 11.91 4.32
C LYS A 22 -16.00 12.06 3.80
N THR A 23 -16.22 11.89 2.49
CA THR A 23 -17.56 11.96 1.91
C THR A 23 -18.48 10.92 2.53
N GLN A 24 -18.02 9.67 2.68
CA GLN A 24 -18.83 8.61 3.28
C GLN A 24 -19.17 8.87 4.74
N LEU A 25 -18.20 9.26 5.57
CA LEU A 25 -18.42 9.58 6.98
C LEU A 25 -19.34 10.80 7.18
N ALA A 26 -19.27 11.79 6.29
CA ALA A 26 -20.17 12.95 6.32
C ALA A 26 -21.65 12.58 6.06
N HIS A 27 -21.90 11.47 5.35
CA HIS A 27 -23.25 10.94 5.16
C HIS A 27 -23.75 10.13 6.37
N GLU A 28 -22.85 9.56 7.18
CA GLU A 28 -23.20 8.69 8.31
C GLU A 28 -23.29 9.45 9.65
N VAL A 29 -22.49 10.50 9.87
CA VAL A 29 -22.45 11.24 11.13
C VAL A 29 -22.30 12.76 10.90
N PRO A 30 -23.40 13.53 10.88
CA PRO A 30 -23.39 14.96 10.54
C PRO A 30 -22.58 15.87 11.48
N GLU A 31 -22.33 15.42 12.72
CA GLU A 31 -21.85 16.25 13.84
C GLU A 31 -20.44 15.87 14.35
N THR A 32 -19.64 15.12 13.58
CA THR A 32 -18.22 14.99 13.91
C THR A 32 -17.44 16.12 13.26
N GLY A 33 -16.54 16.76 14.01
CA GLY A 33 -15.62 17.81 13.54
C GLY A 33 -14.66 17.40 12.40
N ALA A 34 -14.92 16.29 11.71
CA ALA A 34 -14.34 15.89 10.44
C ALA A 34 -14.58 16.90 9.31
N SER A 35 -15.53 17.83 9.50
CA SER A 35 -15.80 18.98 8.62
C SER A 35 -14.97 20.23 8.96
N ARG A 36 -13.74 20.07 9.46
CA ARG A 36 -12.75 21.14 9.34
C ARG A 36 -11.94 20.85 8.09
N SER A 37 -12.25 21.55 7.00
CA SER A 37 -11.42 21.54 5.81
C SER A 37 -10.01 21.91 6.24
N LEU A 38 -9.09 20.94 6.20
CA LEU A 38 -7.67 21.22 6.38
C LEU A 38 -7.26 22.21 5.30
N ALA A 39 -6.40 23.17 5.62
CA ALA A 39 -5.78 23.99 4.60
C ALA A 39 -5.03 23.06 3.63
N GLU A 40 -4.95 23.43 2.34
CA GLU A 40 -4.29 22.59 1.33
C GLU A 40 -2.84 22.26 1.72
N GLN A 41 -2.14 23.18 2.38
CA GLN A 41 -0.79 22.99 2.89
C GLN A 41 -0.72 21.92 4.00
N ASP A 42 -1.67 21.93 4.93
CA ASP A 42 -1.76 20.92 6.00
C ASP A 42 -2.06 19.54 5.41
N GLN A 43 -2.88 19.50 4.36
CA GLN A 43 -3.20 18.26 3.65
C GLN A 43 -1.99 17.69 2.93
N GLN A 44 -1.21 18.54 2.24
CA GLN A 44 0.00 18.10 1.55
C GLN A 44 1.04 17.56 2.56
N ALA A 45 1.27 18.27 3.66
CA ALA A 45 2.17 17.82 4.72
C ALA A 45 1.72 16.48 5.33
N LEU A 46 0.41 16.28 5.52
CA LEU A 46 -0.15 15.02 5.99
C LEU A 46 0.07 13.88 4.99
N LEU A 47 -0.12 14.13 3.68
CA LEU A 47 0.14 13.13 2.64
C LEU A 47 1.62 12.76 2.57
N ASP A 48 2.52 13.73 2.67
CA ASP A 48 3.96 13.49 2.70
C ASP A 48 4.35 12.65 3.92
N PHE A 49 3.83 13.00 5.10
CA PHE A 49 4.05 12.20 6.32
C PHE A 49 3.51 10.78 6.19
N ALA A 50 2.30 10.63 5.65
CA ALA A 50 1.67 9.33 5.42
C ALA A 50 2.51 8.50 4.44
N PHE A 51 2.92 9.09 3.30
CA PHE A 51 3.76 8.44 2.31
C PHE A 51 5.03 7.89 2.95
N GLU A 52 5.78 8.72 3.67
CA GLU A 52 7.03 8.30 4.33
C GLU A 52 6.78 7.15 5.32
N ARG A 53 5.71 7.23 6.11
CA ARG A 53 5.37 6.17 7.07
C ARG A 53 5.02 4.86 6.38
N TYR A 54 4.23 4.90 5.30
CA TYR A 54 3.88 3.70 4.54
C TYR A 54 5.10 3.10 3.85
N PHE A 55 5.88 3.94 3.17
CA PHE A 55 7.04 3.52 2.41
C PHE A 55 8.08 2.82 3.28
N ASN A 56 8.35 3.36 4.46
CA ASN A 56 9.41 2.83 5.31
C ASN A 56 8.98 1.63 6.17
N THR A 57 7.69 1.52 6.54
CA THR A 57 7.29 0.60 7.62
C THR A 57 5.97 -0.14 7.43
N ARG A 58 5.22 0.08 6.34
CA ARG A 58 3.86 -0.51 6.21
C ARG A 58 3.48 -1.01 4.82
N ALA A 59 4.42 -1.03 3.89
CA ALA A 59 4.19 -1.47 2.53
C ALA A 59 5.35 -2.34 2.03
N LEU A 60 5.09 -3.12 0.99
CA LEU A 60 6.12 -3.85 0.24
C LEU A 60 6.63 -2.97 -0.90
N PHE A 61 7.37 -1.90 -0.56
CA PHE A 61 8.03 -1.05 -1.54
C PHE A 61 9.55 -1.25 -1.51
N GLY A 62 10.16 -1.15 -2.69
CA GLY A 62 11.60 -1.35 -2.89
C GLY A 62 11.93 -2.69 -3.55
N THR A 63 13.02 -3.31 -3.12
CA THR A 63 13.52 -4.56 -3.69
C THR A 63 12.96 -5.77 -2.94
N PRO A 64 13.03 -6.99 -3.52
CA PRO A 64 12.73 -8.21 -2.77
C PRO A 64 13.49 -8.27 -1.43
N GLN A 65 14.76 -7.87 -1.42
CA GLN A 65 15.59 -7.92 -0.23
C GLN A 65 15.09 -6.98 0.88
N SER A 66 14.62 -5.76 0.56
CA SER A 66 14.07 -4.86 1.58
C SER A 66 12.74 -5.37 2.15
N CYS A 67 11.93 -6.02 1.30
CA CYS A 67 10.60 -6.54 1.65
C CYS A 67 10.63 -7.79 2.54
N ILE A 68 11.72 -8.58 2.53
CA ILE A 68 11.89 -9.80 3.36
C ILE A 68 11.63 -9.51 4.84
N SER A 69 12.13 -8.39 5.36
CA SER A 69 11.99 -8.03 6.77
C SER A 69 10.53 -7.81 7.19
N MET A 70 9.76 -7.16 6.32
CA MET A 70 8.33 -6.92 6.50
C MET A 70 7.55 -8.24 6.47
N ILE A 71 7.73 -9.05 5.43
CA ILE A 71 7.04 -10.33 5.26
C ILE A 71 7.34 -11.27 6.43
N THR A 72 8.61 -11.34 6.86
CA THR A 72 9.01 -12.13 8.03
C THR A 72 8.30 -11.67 9.30
N SER A 73 8.15 -10.36 9.48
CA SER A 73 7.46 -9.80 10.66
C SER A 73 5.95 -10.11 10.63
N LEU A 74 5.31 -10.01 9.46
CA LEU A 74 3.91 -10.40 9.27
C LEU A 74 3.70 -11.90 9.53
N GLN A 75 4.59 -12.76 9.02
CA GLN A 75 4.52 -14.19 9.25
C GLN A 75 4.65 -14.55 10.73
N LYS A 76 5.54 -13.86 11.47
CA LYS A 76 5.73 -14.09 12.92
C LYS A 76 4.48 -13.81 13.74
N ILE A 77 3.64 -12.88 13.31
CA ILE A 77 2.37 -12.56 13.99
C ILE A 77 1.20 -13.41 13.48
N GLY A 78 1.46 -14.39 12.60
CA GLY A 78 0.47 -15.35 12.13
C GLY A 78 -0.27 -14.97 10.85
N VAL A 79 0.14 -13.92 10.13
CA VAL A 79 -0.44 -13.59 8.83
C VAL A 79 -0.24 -14.77 7.86
N ASP A 80 -1.32 -15.19 7.23
CA ASP A 80 -1.36 -16.28 6.26
C ASP A 80 -1.52 -15.81 4.80
N GLU A 81 -2.01 -14.59 4.60
CA GLU A 81 -2.21 -13.98 3.28
C GLU A 81 -1.72 -12.52 3.23
N ILE A 82 -1.06 -12.14 2.12
CA ILE A 82 -0.70 -10.75 1.82
C ILE A 82 -1.33 -10.38 0.47
N ALA A 83 -2.50 -9.74 0.51
CA ALA A 83 -3.14 -9.18 -0.67
C ALA A 83 -2.40 -7.89 -1.10
N CYS A 84 -1.73 -7.94 -2.25
CA CYS A 84 -0.93 -6.82 -2.74
C CYS A 84 -1.80 -5.87 -3.57
N LEU A 85 -1.94 -4.61 -3.11
CA LEU A 85 -2.48 -3.52 -3.92
C LEU A 85 -1.40 -3.02 -4.89
N LEU A 86 -1.66 -3.13 -6.20
CA LEU A 86 -0.68 -2.81 -7.24
C LEU A 86 -1.08 -1.62 -8.11
N ASP A 87 -2.38 -1.33 -8.19
CA ASP A 87 -3.01 -0.41 -9.15
C ASP A 87 -3.31 0.97 -8.54
N PHE A 88 -2.33 1.55 -7.86
CA PHE A 88 -2.46 2.88 -7.25
C PHE A 88 -2.04 4.04 -8.18
N GLY A 89 -1.98 3.80 -9.49
CA GLY A 89 -1.67 4.83 -10.50
C GLY A 89 -0.29 4.76 -11.14
N LEU A 90 0.44 3.65 -10.98
CA LEU A 90 1.64 3.35 -11.77
C LEU A 90 1.27 3.03 -13.22
N ASP A 91 2.22 3.18 -14.14
CA ASP A 91 2.04 2.71 -15.50
C ASP A 91 1.97 1.17 -15.54
N LYS A 92 1.24 0.65 -16.53
CA LYS A 92 0.96 -0.78 -16.67
C LYS A 92 2.24 -1.62 -16.77
N GLU A 93 3.25 -1.15 -17.50
CA GLU A 93 4.47 -1.91 -17.73
C GLU A 93 5.26 -2.04 -16.43
N THR A 94 5.38 -0.97 -15.65
CA THR A 94 5.98 -0.99 -14.32
C THR A 94 5.27 -1.96 -13.38
N VAL A 95 3.93 -1.98 -13.37
CA VAL A 95 3.16 -2.93 -12.55
C VAL A 95 3.46 -4.37 -12.97
N LEU A 96 3.43 -4.67 -14.27
CA LEU A 96 3.68 -6.01 -14.79
C LEU A 96 5.11 -6.49 -14.52
N ASN A 97 6.11 -5.64 -14.72
CA ASN A 97 7.50 -5.95 -14.40
C ASN A 97 7.69 -6.19 -12.88
N GLY A 98 6.91 -5.50 -12.05
CA GLY A 98 6.86 -5.71 -10.61
C GLY A 98 6.40 -7.12 -10.18
N LEU A 99 5.59 -7.80 -10.99
CA LEU A 99 5.06 -9.12 -10.68
C LEU A 99 6.15 -10.20 -10.57
N ASP A 100 7.23 -10.08 -11.34
CA ASP A 100 8.35 -11.02 -11.28
C ASP A 100 9.04 -10.97 -9.91
N TYR A 101 9.20 -9.77 -9.34
CA TYR A 101 9.75 -9.59 -7.99
C TYR A 101 8.81 -10.12 -6.91
N LEU A 102 7.50 -9.92 -7.06
CA LEU A 102 6.50 -10.50 -6.16
C LEU A 102 6.48 -12.02 -6.25
N HIS A 103 6.66 -12.59 -7.44
CA HIS A 103 6.75 -14.03 -7.63
C HIS A 103 7.98 -14.63 -6.94
N GLN A 104 9.12 -13.93 -6.98
CA GLN A 104 10.33 -14.33 -6.23
C GLN A 104 10.06 -14.38 -4.72
N LEU A 105 9.44 -13.34 -4.17
CA LEU A 105 9.04 -13.29 -2.75
C LEU A 105 8.05 -14.41 -2.41
N LYS A 106 7.00 -14.60 -3.22
CA LYS A 106 6.02 -15.67 -3.03
C LYS A 106 6.70 -17.04 -2.98
N THR A 107 7.64 -17.29 -3.90
CA THR A 107 8.37 -18.56 -3.98
C THR A 107 9.28 -18.75 -2.77
N GLN A 108 9.97 -17.70 -2.34
CA GLN A 108 10.87 -17.74 -1.18
C GLN A 108 10.14 -18.01 0.14
N PHE A 109 8.93 -17.47 0.32
CA PHE A 109 8.12 -17.62 1.52
C PHE A 109 7.02 -18.68 1.39
N ALA A 110 7.04 -19.47 0.31
CA ALA A 110 6.07 -20.54 0.11
C ALA A 110 6.18 -21.57 1.25
N ARG A 111 5.06 -21.83 1.93
CA ARG A 111 5.01 -22.89 2.96
C ARG A 111 5.15 -24.25 2.26
N PRO A 112 6.09 -25.12 2.68
CA PRO A 112 6.15 -26.48 2.17
C PRO A 112 4.83 -27.20 2.49
N GLY A 113 4.03 -27.54 1.47
CA GLY A 113 2.80 -28.32 1.62
C GLY A 113 1.48 -27.64 1.24
N MET A 114 1.44 -26.33 0.97
CA MET A 114 0.25 -25.70 0.37
C MET A 114 0.22 -25.96 -1.14
N LYS A 115 -0.64 -26.90 -1.58
CA LYS A 115 -0.96 -27.05 -2.99
C LYS A 115 -1.57 -25.73 -3.48
N GLN A 116 -1.00 -25.14 -4.53
CA GLN A 116 -1.58 -23.97 -5.19
C GLN A 116 -2.92 -24.39 -5.78
N GLN A 117 -4.02 -24.10 -5.08
CA GLN A 117 -5.34 -24.09 -5.70
C GLN A 117 -5.39 -22.85 -6.58
N GLY A 118 -5.13 -23.05 -7.87
CA GLY A 118 -5.38 -22.03 -8.88
C GLY A 118 -6.87 -21.72 -8.88
N VAL A 119 -7.22 -20.51 -8.51
CA VAL A 119 -8.54 -19.94 -8.81
C VAL A 119 -8.33 -19.13 -10.09
N TYR A 120 -8.95 -19.61 -11.16
CA TYR A 120 -9.05 -18.93 -12.45
C TYR A 120 -10.04 -17.76 -12.35
#